data_AF-A0A2V5QDS7-F1
#
_entry.id   AF-A0A2V5QDS7-F1
#
_cell.length_a   1.000
_cell.length_b   1.000
_cell.length_c   1.000
_cell.angle_alpha   90.00
_cell.angle_beta   90.00
_cell.angle_gamma   90.00
#
_symmetry.space_group_name_H-M   'P 1'
#
loop_
_entity.id
_entity.type
_entity.pdbx_description
1 polymer ?
#
loop_
_entity_poly.entity_id
_entity_poly.type
_entity_poly.pdbx_seq_one_letter_code
_entity_poly.pdbx_strand_id
1 'polypeptide(L)'
;MKIRVNQWPDYLGAFSAGFIVVAFCLLLLWNNPLVFWNDDYELSVLPVFADVARSWSEGHWPILSPYSWVCGNLAGEFQYGTFSLFVNAAVVFIWKFPLTFPQQAAALSIAHLFVLAMGTFLLARDRQLSIPLSIFVALVAALNGWII
;
A
#
# COMPACT_ATOMS: atom_id res chain seq x y z
N MET A 1 2.32 -9.84 32.55
CA MET A 1 0.92 -10.27 32.43
C MET A 1 0.14 -9.17 31.70
N LYS A 2 -0.05 -9.27 30.38
CA LYS A 2 -0.93 -8.33 29.65
C LYS A 2 -2.36 -8.62 30.07
N ILE A 3 -2.93 -7.75 30.91
CA ILE A 3 -4.35 -7.78 31.24
C ILE A 3 -5.09 -7.70 29.89
N ARG A 4 -5.99 -8.66 29.60
CA ARG A 4 -6.86 -8.61 28.41
C ARG A 4 -7.84 -7.46 28.58
N VAL A 5 -7.38 -6.25 28.29
CA VAL A 5 -8.25 -5.11 28.01
C VAL A 5 -9.02 -5.46 26.73
N ASN A 6 -10.30 -5.12 26.69
CA ASN A 6 -11.13 -5.28 25.51
C ASN A 6 -10.37 -4.71 24.28
N GLN A 7 -10.05 -5.55 23.28
CA GLN A 7 -9.24 -5.16 22.12
C GLN A 7 -10.07 -4.47 21.02
N TRP A 8 -11.41 -4.51 21.13
CA TRP A 8 -12.32 -3.89 20.18
C TRP A 8 -12.05 -2.38 19.93
N PRO A 9 -11.80 -1.54 20.95
CA PRO A 9 -11.43 -0.14 20.76
C PRO A 9 -10.12 0.04 19.98
N ASP A 10 -9.16 -0.88 20.14
CA ASP A 10 -7.88 -0.81 19.45
C ASP A 10 -8.03 -1.18 17.97
N TYR A 11 -8.85 -2.19 17.64
CA TYR A 11 -9.16 -2.51 16.25
C TYR A 11 -9.94 -1.38 15.56
N LEU A 12 -10.96 -0.83 16.22
CA LEU A 12 -11.70 0.33 15.70
C LEU A 12 -10.77 1.52 15.48
N GLY A 13 -9.89 1.82 16.44
CA GLY A 13 -8.90 2.88 16.32
C GLY A 13 -7.91 2.66 15.17
N ALA A 14 -7.46 1.42 14.94
CA ALA A 14 -6.59 1.08 13.82
C ALA A 14 -7.29 1.33 12.48
N PHE A 15 -8.52 0.84 12.31
CA PHE A 15 -9.31 1.10 11.11
C PHE A 15 -9.56 2.59 10.91
N SER A 16 -9.92 3.33 11.97
CA SER A 16 -10.09 4.78 11.89
C SER A 16 -8.82 5.50 11.42
N ALA A 17 -7.65 5.15 11.97
CA ALA A 17 -6.38 5.72 11.53
C ALA A 17 -6.11 5.43 10.05
N GLY A 18 -6.33 4.18 9.61
CA GLY A 18 -6.23 3.79 8.21
C GLY A 18 -7.17 4.60 7.30
N PHE A 19 -8.45 4.72 7.68
CA PHE A 19 -9.42 5.47 6.87
C PHE A 19 -9.15 6.98 6.82
N ILE A 20 -8.57 7.58 7.86
CA ILE A 20 -8.13 8.98 7.82
C ILE A 20 -7.03 9.16 6.76
N VAL A 21 -6.06 8.25 6.71
CA VAL A 21 -5.00 8.24 5.69
C VAL A 21 -5.58 8.06 4.29
N VAL A 22 -6.49 7.10 4.11
CA VAL A 22 -7.20 6.90 2.83
C VAL A 22 -7.92 8.17 2.40
N ALA A 23 -8.68 8.80 3.30
CA ALA A 23 -9.40 10.03 3.00
C ALA A 23 -8.45 11.17 2.58
N PHE A 24 -7.33 11.33 3.29
CA PHE A 24 -6.30 12.30 2.92
C PHE A 24 -5.73 12.04 1.52
N CYS A 25 -5.34 10.80 1.21
CA CYS A 25 -4.81 10.46 -0.11
C CYS A 25 -5.84 10.61 -1.24
N LEU A 26 -7.12 10.33 -0.96
CA LEU A 26 -8.20 10.55 -1.93
C LEU A 26 -8.41 12.05 -2.21
N LEU A 27 -8.18 12.94 -1.24
CA LEU A 27 -8.18 14.38 -1.49
C LEU A 27 -7.06 14.79 -2.46
N LEU A 28 -5.86 14.21 -2.31
CA LEU A 28 -4.74 14.44 -3.23
C LEU A 28 -5.07 13.93 -4.65
N LEU A 29 -5.62 12.72 -4.74
CA LEU A 29 -6.04 12.12 -6.01
C LEU A 29 -7.14 12.93 -6.71
N TRP A 30 -8.10 13.48 -5.94
CA TRP A 30 -9.21 14.27 -6.46
C TRP A 30 -8.77 15.62 -7.04
N ASN A 31 -7.80 16.29 -6.42
CA ASN A 31 -7.37 17.62 -6.85
C ASN A 31 -6.68 17.56 -8.23
N ASN A 32 -5.61 16.78 -8.33
CA ASN A 32 -4.96 16.48 -9.60
C ASN A 32 -4.13 15.19 -9.47
N PRO A 33 -4.51 14.10 -10.16
CA PRO A 33 -3.81 12.83 -10.06
C PRO A 33 -2.34 12.92 -10.51
N LEU A 34 -2.03 13.82 -11.45
CA LEU A 34 -0.70 13.92 -12.07
C LEU A 34 0.32 14.69 -11.21
N VAL A 35 -0.11 15.40 -10.18
CA VAL A 35 0.82 16.19 -9.34
C VAL A 35 1.52 15.29 -8.34
N PHE A 36 0.80 14.31 -7.81
CA PHE A 36 1.25 13.54 -6.66
C PHE A 36 1.49 12.06 -6.99
N TRP A 37 0.70 11.49 -7.91
CA TRP A 37 0.76 10.07 -8.23
C TRP A 37 1.48 9.80 -9.56
N ASN A 38 2.30 10.75 -10.03
CA ASN A 38 3.03 10.64 -11.27
C ASN A 38 4.51 10.97 -11.10
N ASP A 39 5.37 9.99 -11.32
CA ASP A 39 6.83 10.08 -11.21
C ASP A 39 7.52 9.00 -12.07
N ASP A 40 8.84 9.11 -12.26
CA ASP A 40 9.66 8.14 -13.00
C ASP A 40 9.60 6.73 -12.38
N TYR A 41 9.43 6.65 -11.05
CA TYR A 41 9.27 5.38 -10.37
C TYR A 41 7.96 4.68 -10.72
N GLU A 42 6.87 5.43 -10.90
CA GLU A 42 5.60 4.91 -11.37
C GLU A 42 5.77 4.25 -12.75
N LEU A 43 6.39 4.96 -13.69
CA LEU A 43 6.56 4.52 -15.07
C LEU A 43 7.48 3.30 -15.20
N SER A 44 8.42 3.12 -14.28
CA SER A 44 9.33 1.97 -14.25
C SER A 44 8.76 0.75 -13.53
N VAL A 45 7.92 0.94 -12.51
CA VAL A 45 7.41 -0.17 -11.68
C VAL A 45 6.00 -0.61 -12.04
N LEU A 46 5.07 0.29 -12.37
CA LEU A 46 3.70 -0.10 -12.70
C LEU A 46 3.60 -1.06 -13.89
N PRO A 47 4.37 -0.91 -14.99
CA PRO A 47 4.34 -1.89 -16.08
C PRO A 47 4.77 -3.29 -15.63
N VAL A 48 5.68 -3.38 -14.65
CA VAL A 48 6.09 -4.66 -14.07
C VAL A 48 4.94 -5.26 -13.27
N PHE A 49 4.22 -4.46 -12.48
CA PHE A 49 3.02 -4.95 -11.79
C PHE A 49 1.89 -5.36 -12.74
N ALA A 50 1.76 -4.69 -13.89
CA ALA A 50 0.84 -5.14 -14.93
C ALA A 50 1.21 -6.53 -15.45
N ASP A 51 2.50 -6.81 -15.61
CA ASP A 51 2.97 -8.12 -16.03
C ASP A 51 2.86 -9.19 -14.94
N VAL A 52 3.05 -8.83 -13.67
CA VAL A 52 2.77 -9.69 -12.51
C VAL A 52 1.28 -10.06 -12.49
N ALA A 53 0.38 -9.08 -12.66
CA ALA A 53 -1.06 -9.31 -12.71
C ALA A 53 -1.46 -10.22 -13.88
N ARG A 54 -0.87 -10.00 -15.06
CA ARG A 54 -1.04 -10.85 -16.25
C ARG A 54 -0.59 -12.28 -15.97
N SER A 55 0.61 -12.47 -15.41
CA SER A 55 1.18 -13.78 -15.11
C SER A 55 0.26 -14.59 -14.21
N TRP A 56 -0.21 -14.01 -13.10
CA TRP A 56 -1.18 -14.68 -12.22
C TRP A 56 -2.49 -15.01 -12.93
N SER A 57 -2.99 -14.09 -13.77
CA SER A 57 -4.24 -14.28 -14.50
C SER A 57 -4.16 -15.41 -15.53
N GLU A 58 -2.97 -15.67 -16.08
CA GLU A 58 -2.70 -16.77 -16.99
C GLU A 58 -2.29 -18.08 -16.29
N GLY A 59 -2.18 -18.09 -14.96
CA GLY A 59 -1.73 -19.25 -14.19
C GLY A 59 -0.21 -19.43 -14.18
N HIS A 60 0.55 -18.41 -14.58
CA HIS A 60 2.01 -18.37 -14.52
C HIS A 60 2.51 -17.74 -13.22
N TRP A 61 3.61 -18.27 -12.70
CA TRP A 61 4.29 -17.65 -11.57
C TRP A 61 5.11 -16.44 -12.04
N PRO A 62 4.99 -15.27 -11.40
CA PRO A 62 5.70 -14.05 -11.81
C PRO A 62 7.17 -14.07 -11.30
N ILE A 63 7.93 -15.10 -11.66
CA ILE A 63 9.33 -15.26 -11.24
C ILE A 63 10.28 -14.64 -12.26
N LEU A 64 10.05 -14.93 -13.55
CA LEU A 64 10.77 -14.35 -14.67
C LEU A 64 9.76 -13.78 -15.66
N SER A 65 10.11 -12.66 -16.28
CA SER A 65 9.28 -12.02 -17.29
C SER A 65 10.07 -11.70 -18.56
N PRO A 66 9.59 -12.12 -19.74
CA PRO A 66 10.09 -11.63 -21.01
C PRO A 66 9.47 -10.28 -21.42
N TYR A 67 8.49 -9.78 -20.67
CA TYR A 67 7.73 -8.57 -20.98
C TYR A 67 8.14 -7.36 -20.13
N SER A 68 8.89 -7.59 -19.04
CA SER A 68 9.43 -6.53 -18.19
C SER A 68 10.56 -5.80 -18.89
N TRP A 69 10.44 -4.48 -19.03
CA TRP A 69 11.41 -3.65 -19.73
C TRP A 69 12.60 -3.22 -18.86
N VAL A 70 12.44 -3.20 -17.53
CA VAL A 70 13.49 -2.79 -16.57
C VAL A 70 14.34 -3.98 -16.14
N CYS A 71 13.70 -5.08 -15.77
CA CYS A 71 14.37 -6.29 -15.30
C CYS A 71 13.46 -7.51 -15.48
N GLY A 72 13.94 -8.54 -16.19
CA GLY A 72 13.22 -9.80 -16.36
C GLY A 72 13.29 -10.73 -15.15
N ASN A 73 14.14 -10.44 -14.16
CA ASN A 73 14.34 -11.28 -12.97
C ASN A 73 13.47 -10.82 -11.79
N LEU A 74 12.15 -10.94 -11.91
CA LEU A 74 11.20 -10.47 -10.89
C LEU A 74 11.45 -11.09 -9.51
N ALA A 75 11.88 -12.36 -9.45
CA ALA A 75 12.20 -13.03 -8.20
C ALA A 75 13.42 -12.46 -7.47
N GLY A 76 14.39 -11.89 -8.20
CA GLY A 76 15.58 -11.27 -7.61
C GLY A 76 15.36 -9.83 -7.13
N GLU A 77 14.29 -9.19 -7.60
CA GLU A 77 14.02 -7.78 -7.39
C GLU A 77 13.13 -7.58 -6.15
N PHE A 78 13.73 -7.07 -5.08
CA PHE A 78 13.03 -6.85 -3.81
C PHE A 78 11.82 -5.91 -3.94
N GLN A 79 11.96 -4.87 -4.75
CA GLN A 79 10.97 -3.81 -4.94
C GLN A 79 9.61 -4.29 -5.46
N TYR A 80 9.56 -5.41 -6.18
CA TYR A 80 8.30 -5.93 -6.73
C TYR A 80 7.52 -6.79 -5.73
N GLY A 81 8.12 -7.14 -4.58
CA GLY A 81 7.44 -7.95 -3.59
C GLY A 81 6.93 -9.29 -4.15
N THR A 82 7.68 -9.90 -5.08
CA THR A 82 7.28 -11.08 -5.86
C THR A 82 6.72 -12.22 -5.00
N PHE A 83 7.25 -12.40 -3.79
CA PHE A 83 6.80 -13.43 -2.83
C PHE A 83 5.84 -12.93 -1.76
N SER A 84 5.50 -11.64 -1.76
CA SER A 84 4.56 -11.03 -0.82
C SER A 84 3.13 -11.33 -1.25
N LEU A 85 2.41 -12.09 -0.42
CA LEU A 85 0.99 -12.36 -0.64
C LEU A 85 0.17 -11.06 -0.71
N PHE A 86 0.49 -10.09 0.15
CA PHE A 86 -0.20 -8.81 0.20
C PHE A 86 -0.04 -8.02 -1.11
N VAL A 87 1.19 -7.89 -1.60
CA VAL A 87 1.49 -7.14 -2.83
C VAL A 87 0.83 -7.82 -4.02
N ASN A 88 0.98 -9.14 -4.17
CA ASN A 88 0.38 -9.87 -5.28
C ASN A 88 -1.15 -9.79 -5.26
N ALA A 89 -1.78 -9.93 -4.08
CA ALA A 89 -3.23 -9.80 -3.96
C ALA A 89 -3.71 -8.39 -4.33
N ALA A 90 -3.00 -7.34 -3.87
CA ALA A 90 -3.32 -5.96 -4.20
C ALA A 90 -3.17 -5.70 -5.71
N VAL A 91 -2.05 -6.10 -6.30
CA VAL A 91 -1.77 -5.95 -7.74
C VAL A 91 -2.82 -6.67 -8.58
N VAL A 92 -3.07 -7.96 -8.32
CA VAL A 92 -4.07 -8.73 -9.08
C VAL A 92 -5.47 -8.13 -8.92
N PHE A 93 -5.81 -7.60 -7.75
CA PHE A 93 -7.12 -6.98 -7.53
C PHE A 93 -7.27 -5.63 -8.25
N ILE A 94 -6.29 -4.74 -8.12
CA ILE A 94 -6.31 -3.39 -8.70
C ILE A 94 -6.35 -3.47 -10.23
N TRP A 95 -5.58 -4.39 -10.84
CA TRP A 95 -5.54 -4.54 -12.30
C TRP A 95 -6.80 -5.13 -12.94
N LYS A 96 -7.81 -5.51 -12.15
CA LYS A 96 -9.14 -5.86 -12.67
C LYS A 96 -9.99 -4.65 -13.05
N PHE A 97 -9.61 -3.46 -12.60
CA PHE A 97 -10.36 -2.23 -12.84
C PHE A 97 -9.74 -1.42 -13.98
N PRO A 98 -10.55 -0.73 -14.80
CA PRO A 98 -10.07 0.11 -15.91
C PRO A 98 -9.56 1.46 -15.40
N LEU A 99 -8.55 1.44 -14.54
CA LEU A 99 -7.93 2.63 -13.95
C LEU A 99 -6.81 3.16 -14.86
N THR A 100 -6.59 4.47 -14.86
CA THR A 100 -5.39 5.06 -15.47
C THR A 100 -4.15 4.72 -14.65
N PHE A 101 -2.94 4.83 -15.23
CA PHE A 101 -1.69 4.57 -14.50
C PHE A 101 -1.60 5.33 -13.17
N PRO A 102 -1.81 6.67 -13.12
CA PRO A 102 -1.76 7.41 -11.85
C PRO A 102 -2.79 6.92 -10.82
N GLN A 103 -3.96 6.46 -11.28
CA GLN A 103 -4.98 5.89 -10.40
C GLN A 103 -4.57 4.50 -9.87
N GLN A 104 -3.87 3.69 -10.67
CA GLN A 104 -3.32 2.41 -10.22
C GLN A 104 -2.20 2.62 -9.20
N ALA A 105 -1.29 3.57 -9.44
CA ALA A 105 -0.28 3.99 -8.47
C ALA A 105 -0.92 4.46 -7.17
N ALA A 106 -1.91 5.35 -7.26
CA ALA A 106 -2.64 5.83 -6.09
C ALA A 106 -3.31 4.68 -5.33
N ALA A 107 -4.02 3.78 -6.02
CA ALA A 107 -4.70 2.65 -5.38
C ALA A 107 -3.71 1.73 -4.65
N LEU A 108 -2.57 1.42 -5.29
CA LEU A 108 -1.56 0.55 -4.70
C LEU A 108 -0.88 1.20 -3.50
N SER A 109 -0.49 2.48 -3.63
CA SER A 109 0.11 3.24 -2.54
C SER A 109 -0.86 3.37 -1.36
N ILE A 110 -2.11 3.80 -1.60
CA ILE A 110 -3.14 3.92 -0.56
C ILE A 110 -3.36 2.61 0.19
N ALA A 111 -3.35 1.46 -0.50
CA ALA A 111 -3.47 0.16 0.15
C ALA A 111 -2.31 -0.11 1.13
N HIS A 112 -1.07 0.22 0.75
CA HIS A 112 0.09 0.09 1.63
C HIS A 112 0.03 1.07 2.80
N LEU A 113 -0.33 2.32 2.55
CA LEU A 113 -0.42 3.37 3.57
C LEU A 113 -1.52 3.08 4.59
N PHE A 114 -2.65 2.51 4.15
CA PHE A 114 -3.71 2.04 5.02
C PHE A 114 -3.20 0.97 6.01
N VAL A 115 -2.51 -0.06 5.51
CA VAL A 115 -1.95 -1.13 6.34
C VAL A 115 -0.84 -0.60 7.26
N LEU A 116 0.01 0.30 6.76
CA LEU A 116 1.05 0.96 7.55
C LEU A 116 0.45 1.76 8.71
N ALA A 117 -0.59 2.55 8.45
CA ALA A 117 -1.28 3.34 9.48
C ALA A 117 -1.95 2.44 10.53
N MET A 118 -2.62 1.36 10.11
CA MET A 118 -3.18 0.38 11.04
C MET A 118 -2.10 -0.27 11.92
N GLY A 119 -1.01 -0.74 11.30
CA GLY A 119 0.08 -1.41 11.99
C GLY A 119 0.81 -0.51 12.97
N THR A 120 1.06 0.74 12.59
CA THR A 120 1.71 1.75 13.45
C THR A 120 0.81 2.20 14.59
N PHE A 121 -0.50 2.32 14.36
CA PHE A 121 -1.47 2.53 15.44
C PHE A 121 -1.41 1.37 16.45
N LEU A 122 -1.50 0.12 15.98
CA LEU A 122 -1.47 -1.06 16.86
C LEU A 122 -0.14 -1.18 17.61
N LEU A 123 0.98 -0.85 16.96
CA LEU A 123 2.29 -0.78 17.60
C LEU A 123 2.33 0.30 18.70
N ALA A 124 1.77 1.49 18.46
CA ALA A 124 1.67 2.54 19.46
C ALA A 124 0.80 2.12 20.67
N ARG A 125 -0.31 1.41 20.41
CA ARG A 125 -1.16 0.83 21.45
C ARG A 125 -0.45 -0.24 22.26
N ASP A 126 0.37 -1.07 21.62
CA ASP A 126 1.23 -2.04 22.31
C ASP A 126 2.21 -1.36 23.28
N ARG A 127 2.68 -0.16 22.93
CA ARG A 127 3.51 0.70 23.79
C ARG A 127 2.71 1.55 24.78
N GLN A 128 1.43 1.23 24.99
CA GLN A 128 0.55 1.87 25.97
C GLN A 128 0.30 3.37 25.73
N LEU A 129 0.54 3.87 24.51
CA LEU A 129 0.21 5.25 24.15
C LEU A 129 -1.31 5.43 24.10
N SER A 130 -1.81 6.62 24.45
CA SER A 130 -3.25 6.90 24.37
C SER A 130 -3.77 6.77 22.93
N ILE A 131 -5.08 6.57 22.75
CA ILE A 131 -5.70 6.47 21.41
C ILE A 131 -5.36 7.70 20.55
N PRO A 132 -5.53 8.96 21.02
CA PRO A 132 -5.19 10.13 20.22
C PRO A 132 -3.71 10.15 19.81
N LEU A 133 -2.80 9.80 20.72
CA LEU A 133 -1.37 9.75 20.42
C LEU A 133 -1.02 8.62 19.44
N SER A 134 -1.73 7.48 19.52
CA SER A 134 -1.56 6.37 18.60
C SER A 134 -2.04 6.72 17.19
N ILE A 135 -3.14 7.48 17.06
CA ILE A 135 -3.59 8.05 15.78
C ILE A 135 -2.51 9.00 15.25
N PHE A 136 -2.00 9.91 16.07
CA PHE A 136 -0.96 10.84 15.66
C PHE A 136 0.30 10.13 15.14
N VAL A 137 0.76 9.08 15.83
CA VAL A 137 1.89 8.25 15.38
C VAL A 137 1.59 7.60 14.03
N ALA A 138 0.39 7.05 13.85
CA ALA A 138 -0.01 6.44 12.58
C ALA A 138 -0.01 7.43 11.42
N LEU A 139 -0.52 8.65 11.65
CA LEU A 139 -0.54 9.72 10.66
C LEU A 139 0.88 10.18 10.30
N VAL A 140 1.75 10.41 11.29
CA VAL A 140 3.15 10.77 11.03
C VAL A 140 3.88 9.66 10.27
N ALA A 141 3.64 8.40 10.63
CA ALA A 141 4.28 7.28 9.98
C ALA A 141 3.83 7.09 8.52
N ALA A 142 2.54 7.30 8.21
CA ALA A 142 2.00 7.11 6.87
C ALA A 142 2.04 8.37 5.98
N LEU A 143 2.07 9.57 6.56
CA LEU A 143 1.93 10.85 5.84
C LEU A 143 3.14 11.79 6.02
N ASN A 144 4.33 11.24 6.31
CA ASN A 144 5.55 12.06 6.36
C ASN A 144 6.08 12.38 4.96
N GLY A 145 6.91 13.43 4.88
CA GLY A 145 7.47 13.95 3.63
C GLY A 145 8.42 13.04 2.85
N TRP A 146 8.75 11.85 3.38
CA TRP A 146 9.53 10.85 2.62
C TRP A 146 8.63 9.85 1.90
N ILE A 147 7.40 9.67 2.39
CA ILE A 147 6.40 8.77 1.82
C ILE A 147 5.42 9.54 0.92
N ILE A 148 5.09 10.76 1.34
CA ILE A 148 4.22 11.72 0.64
C ILE A 148 5.07 12.88 0.16
#